data_AF-A0A0F2JAT0-F1
#
_entry.id   AF-A0A0F2JAT0-F1
#
_cell.length_a   1.000
_cell.length_b   1.000
_cell.length_c   1.000
_cell.angle_alpha   90.00
_cell.angle_beta   90.00
_cell.angle_gamma   90.00
#
_symmetry.space_group_name_H-M   'P 1'
#
loop_
_entity.id
_entity.type
_entity.pdbx_description
1 polymer ?
#
loop_
_entity_poly.entity_id
_entity_poly.type
_entity_poly.pdbx_seq_one_letter_code
_entity_poly.pdbx_strand_id
1 'polypeptide(L)'
;MRTKLFLSTLIIAIITLTFSMLSVNFVFKQQFTDYLTQANEATLEQLPSRLSALYQSKGSWDPTSLNEVTHSLPMGTIVTLTDLNGKLIATLSNTMEDMMQRQGEMGMGMGMGMSMSSYSPTSWKTKTFTVSGPLGTLATAQVRYPATAQILNPQDVRFQSAVFRSLLFAGGLALLFGIILSYFTSRRLVAPLRRLTQAANRIGHGHLDERVSVRSKDEVGQLANAFNGMTDNLNRQETLRKQFTADIAHELRTPLTSIKSYIEAFQDGVLPANPENLSSIHEEIDRLVDLSSDLKDLNVAEMGALTLILEPVDLTHLLEKVIHSLHPLIQEKELTLNWSAPEESVTTSGDGRLLTRLFYNLVHNAYRYSDVGGRVTITLTQTQDSAEIRIKNTGIGIPEDDLPYIFERFYRADKSRTRETGGTGIGLALVHQITVLHQGTITVQSNVGQETEFIVKLPNDIKVAEDYILSHFLSTQSSN
;
A
#
# COMPACT_ATOMS: atom_id res chain seq x y z
N MET A 1 -14.44 9.44 7.78
CA MET A 1 -13.60 8.26 8.11
C MET A 1 -12.87 8.43 9.44
N ARG A 2 -12.08 9.50 9.65
CA ARG A 2 -11.40 9.80 10.92
C ARG A 2 -12.31 9.77 12.16
N THR A 3 -13.46 10.44 12.09
CA THR A 3 -14.48 10.43 13.14
C THR A 3 -15.20 9.10 13.25
N LYS A 4 -15.49 8.43 12.12
CA LYS A 4 -16.14 7.11 12.09
C LYS A 4 -15.29 6.02 12.74
N LEU A 5 -13.99 5.96 12.44
CA LEU A 5 -13.09 4.96 13.01
C LEU A 5 -12.83 5.23 14.49
N PHE A 6 -12.61 6.49 14.87
CA PHE A 6 -12.53 6.90 16.28
C PHE A 6 -13.80 6.49 17.04
N LEU A 7 -14.98 6.85 16.51
CA LEU A 7 -16.27 6.53 17.14
C LEU A 7 -16.50 5.02 17.20
N SER A 8 -16.15 4.26 16.16
CA SER A 8 -16.26 2.80 16.16
C SER A 8 -15.35 2.16 17.21
N THR A 9 -14.07 2.57 17.29
CA THR A 9 -13.15 2.07 18.34
C THR A 9 -13.61 2.44 19.74
N LEU A 10 -14.17 3.64 19.91
CA LEU A 10 -14.70 4.12 21.19
C LEU A 10 -15.95 3.33 21.59
N ILE A 11 -16.88 3.09 20.66
CA ILE A 11 -18.08 2.28 20.90
C ILE A 11 -17.69 0.85 21.28
N ILE A 12 -16.77 0.22 20.53
CA ILE A 12 -16.29 -1.12 20.84
C ILE A 12 -15.64 -1.15 22.23
N ALA A 13 -14.80 -0.17 22.57
CA ALA A 13 -14.18 -0.06 23.88
C ALA A 13 -15.23 0.09 25.00
N ILE A 14 -16.26 0.93 24.80
CA ILE A 14 -17.33 1.11 25.78
C ILE A 14 -18.15 -0.17 25.95
N ILE A 15 -18.54 -0.83 24.86
CA ILE A 15 -19.32 -2.07 24.90
C ILE A 15 -18.53 -3.18 25.60
N THR A 16 -17.27 -3.38 25.21
CA THR A 16 -16.41 -4.42 25.80
C THR A 16 -16.14 -4.17 27.29
N LEU A 17 -15.88 -2.92 27.66
CA LEU A 17 -15.64 -2.55 29.05
C LEU A 17 -16.91 -2.66 29.91
N THR A 18 -18.06 -2.27 29.38
CA THR A 18 -19.36 -2.42 30.04
C THR A 18 -19.71 -3.90 30.21
N PHE A 19 -19.56 -4.71 29.16
CA PHE A 19 -19.83 -6.13 29.20
C PHE A 19 -18.89 -6.86 30.17
N SER A 20 -17.60 -6.56 30.13
CA SER A 20 -16.61 -7.09 31.07
C SER A 20 -16.97 -6.72 32.51
N MET A 21 -17.33 -5.46 32.76
CA MET A 21 -17.71 -5.01 34.10
C MET A 21 -18.99 -5.69 34.60
N LEU A 22 -20.00 -5.86 33.75
CA LEU A 22 -21.24 -6.59 34.09
C LEU A 22 -20.95 -8.07 34.36
N SER A 23 -20.11 -8.70 33.54
CA SER A 23 -19.71 -10.10 33.69
C SER A 23 -18.96 -10.32 35.01
N VAL A 24 -17.95 -9.49 35.31
CA VAL A 24 -17.20 -9.56 36.57
C VAL A 24 -18.12 -9.33 37.76
N ASN A 25 -19.01 -8.33 37.70
CA ASN A 25 -19.96 -8.07 38.79
C ASN A 25 -20.93 -9.24 39.02
N PHE A 26 -21.41 -9.88 37.94
CA PHE A 26 -22.29 -11.04 38.02
C PHE A 26 -21.57 -12.25 38.64
N VAL A 27 -20.40 -12.61 38.10
CA VAL A 27 -19.60 -13.75 38.58
C VAL A 27 -19.15 -13.53 40.02
N PHE A 28 -18.69 -12.32 40.36
CA PHE A 28 -18.28 -11.99 41.72
C PHE A 28 -19.43 -12.13 42.71
N LYS A 29 -20.63 -11.62 42.38
CA LYS A 29 -21.81 -11.78 43.23
C LYS A 29 -22.14 -13.25 43.49
N GLN A 30 -22.11 -14.08 42.45
CA GLN A 30 -22.39 -15.51 42.58
C GLN A 30 -21.34 -16.22 43.44
N GLN A 31 -20.05 -16.07 43.09
CA GLN A 31 -18.96 -16.72 43.82
C GLN A 31 -18.86 -16.26 45.28
N PHE A 32 -19.11 -14.98 45.54
CA PHE A 32 -19.10 -14.44 46.90
C PHE A 32 -20.22 -15.02 47.75
N THR A 33 -21.41 -15.20 47.17
CA THR A 33 -22.56 -15.85 47.82
C THR A 33 -22.26 -17.33 48.14
N ASP A 34 -21.66 -18.04 47.19
CA ASP A 34 -21.25 -19.45 47.38
C ASP A 34 -20.18 -19.58 48.47
N TYR A 35 -19.20 -18.68 48.46
CA TYR A 35 -18.15 -18.60 49.49
C TYR A 35 -18.75 -18.39 50.88
N LEU A 36 -19.65 -17.41 51.05
CA LEU A 36 -20.34 -17.17 52.31
C LEU A 36 -21.16 -18.38 52.78
N THR A 37 -21.81 -19.08 51.85
CA THR A 37 -22.59 -20.28 52.15
C THR A 37 -21.70 -21.40 52.70
N GLN A 38 -20.55 -21.65 52.05
CA GLN A 38 -19.58 -22.65 52.50
C GLN A 38 -18.95 -22.28 53.85
N ALA A 39 -18.62 -21.00 54.06
CA ALA A 39 -18.08 -20.50 55.33
C ALA A 39 -19.10 -20.66 56.48
N ASN A 40 -20.38 -20.39 56.21
CA ASN A 40 -21.46 -20.61 57.16
C ASN A 40 -21.62 -22.10 57.49
N GLU A 41 -21.66 -22.98 56.49
CA GLU A 41 -21.76 -24.43 56.70
C GLU A 41 -20.57 -24.96 57.52
N ALA A 42 -19.34 -24.55 57.22
CA ALA A 42 -18.15 -24.92 57.99
C ALA A 42 -18.23 -24.47 59.46
N THR A 43 -18.82 -23.30 59.72
CA THR A 43 -19.07 -22.82 61.09
C THR A 43 -20.08 -23.71 61.81
N LEU A 44 -21.13 -24.17 61.12
CA LEU A 44 -22.14 -25.08 61.68
C LEU A 44 -21.59 -26.48 61.96
N GLU A 45 -20.65 -27.00 61.17
CA GLU A 45 -20.00 -28.29 61.46
C GLU A 45 -19.25 -28.29 62.80
N GLN A 46 -18.77 -27.13 63.26
CA GLN A 46 -18.12 -26.98 64.56
C GLN A 46 -19.09 -26.77 65.72
N LEU A 47 -20.39 -26.61 65.44
CA LEU A 47 -21.40 -26.34 66.46
C LEU A 47 -21.48 -27.45 67.54
N PRO A 48 -21.43 -28.76 67.21
CA PRO A 48 -21.60 -29.81 68.21
C PRO A 48 -20.45 -29.84 69.21
N SER A 49 -19.21 -29.61 68.75
CA SER A 49 -18.04 -29.55 69.63
C SER A 49 -18.09 -28.32 70.54
N ARG A 50 -18.55 -27.16 70.03
CA ARG A 50 -18.75 -25.95 70.83
C ARG A 50 -19.83 -26.15 71.91
N LEU A 51 -20.99 -26.71 71.54
CA LEU A 51 -22.07 -27.00 72.50
C LEU A 51 -21.64 -28.02 73.56
N SER A 52 -20.88 -29.05 73.17
CA SER A 52 -20.33 -30.05 74.10
C SER A 52 -19.35 -29.42 75.09
N ALA A 53 -18.38 -28.64 74.60
CA ALA A 53 -17.40 -27.96 75.45
C ALA A 53 -18.07 -27.02 76.47
N LEU A 54 -19.14 -26.35 76.04
CA LEU A 54 -19.89 -25.42 76.87
C LEU A 54 -20.66 -26.14 78.00
N TYR A 55 -21.33 -27.24 77.67
CA TYR A 55 -21.98 -28.09 78.67
C TYR A 55 -20.96 -28.67 79.66
N GLN A 56 -19.81 -29.13 79.19
CA GLN A 56 -18.75 -29.67 80.05
C GLN A 56 -18.16 -28.62 81.00
N SER A 57 -18.02 -27.37 80.55
CA SER A 57 -17.50 -26.27 81.35
C SER A 57 -18.43 -25.87 82.50
N LYS A 58 -19.75 -25.86 82.27
CA LYS A 58 -20.75 -25.39 83.24
C LYS A 58 -21.51 -26.51 83.95
N GLY A 59 -21.42 -27.75 83.46
CA GLY A 59 -22.17 -28.90 83.94
C GLY A 59 -23.70 -28.84 83.69
N SER A 60 -24.18 -27.80 82.99
CA SER A 60 -25.59 -27.60 82.68
C SER A 60 -25.77 -26.76 81.41
N TRP A 61 -26.98 -26.76 80.86
CA TRP A 61 -27.36 -25.91 79.74
C TRP A 61 -27.67 -24.48 80.22
N ASP A 62 -26.61 -23.74 80.57
CA ASP A 62 -26.71 -22.37 81.07
C ASP A 62 -27.21 -21.39 79.97
N PRO A 63 -28.29 -20.62 80.20
CA PRO A 63 -28.84 -19.68 79.21
C PRO A 63 -27.85 -18.60 78.76
N THR A 64 -26.99 -18.11 79.66
CA THR A 64 -26.01 -17.05 79.35
C THR A 64 -24.98 -17.58 78.35
N SER A 65 -24.46 -18.77 78.61
CA SER A 65 -23.48 -19.43 77.76
C SER A 65 -24.09 -19.84 76.40
N LEU A 66 -25.33 -20.33 76.39
CA LEU A 66 -26.08 -20.59 75.15
C LEU A 66 -26.33 -19.33 74.31
N ASN A 67 -26.52 -18.18 74.95
CA ASN A 67 -26.63 -16.90 74.26
C ASN A 67 -25.31 -16.51 73.58
N GLU A 68 -24.14 -16.79 74.17
CA GLU A 68 -22.84 -16.57 73.51
C GLU A 68 -22.70 -17.39 72.21
N VAL A 69 -23.13 -18.66 72.24
CA VAL A 69 -23.16 -19.51 71.05
C VAL A 69 -24.11 -18.92 70.00
N THR A 70 -25.26 -18.40 70.41
CA THR A 70 -26.24 -17.77 69.52
C THR A 70 -25.62 -16.63 68.72
N HIS A 71 -24.78 -15.78 69.32
CA HIS A 71 -24.10 -14.68 68.62
C HIS A 71 -23.03 -15.16 67.64
N SER A 72 -22.51 -16.38 67.81
CA SER A 72 -21.52 -16.98 66.91
C SER A 72 -22.13 -17.76 65.74
N LEU A 73 -23.46 -17.97 65.76
CA LEU A 73 -24.15 -18.67 64.69
C LEU A 73 -24.18 -17.81 63.42
N PRO A 74 -24.07 -18.41 62.23
CA PRO A 74 -24.34 -17.70 60.99
C PRO A 74 -25.72 -17.04 60.97
N MET A 75 -25.82 -15.88 60.35
CA MET A 75 -27.07 -15.14 60.21
C MET A 75 -28.17 -15.98 59.55
N GLY A 76 -29.38 -15.92 60.10
CA GLY A 76 -30.54 -16.69 59.68
C GLY A 76 -30.62 -18.10 60.27
N THR A 77 -29.67 -18.51 61.12
CA THR A 77 -29.64 -19.86 61.70
C THR A 77 -30.55 -19.98 62.92
N ILE A 78 -31.30 -21.08 62.99
CA ILE A 78 -32.12 -21.48 64.13
C ILE A 78 -31.67 -22.87 64.56
N VAL A 79 -31.38 -23.06 65.85
CA VAL A 79 -30.94 -24.31 66.44
C VAL A 79 -31.93 -24.71 67.52
N THR A 80 -32.60 -25.83 67.33
CA THR A 80 -33.48 -26.43 68.34
C THR A 80 -32.71 -27.55 69.04
N LEU A 81 -32.46 -27.38 70.34
CA LEU A 81 -31.73 -28.34 71.16
C LEU A 81 -32.72 -29.19 71.97
N THR A 82 -32.65 -30.51 71.84
CA THR A 82 -33.52 -31.46 72.55
C THR A 82 -32.70 -32.48 73.34
N ASP A 83 -33.25 -32.95 74.46
CA ASP A 83 -32.66 -34.03 75.25
C ASP A 83 -32.85 -35.41 74.59
N LEU A 84 -32.34 -36.48 75.22
CA LEU A 84 -32.45 -37.85 74.72
C LEU A 84 -33.89 -38.38 74.61
N ASN A 85 -34.84 -37.75 75.31
CA ASN A 85 -36.26 -38.09 75.29
C ASN A 85 -37.06 -37.17 74.34
N GLY A 86 -36.39 -36.27 73.62
CA GLY A 86 -37.00 -35.31 72.71
C GLY A 86 -37.59 -34.07 73.39
N LYS A 87 -37.36 -33.86 74.69
CA LYS A 87 -37.80 -32.65 75.40
C LYS A 87 -36.94 -31.46 74.98
N LEU A 88 -37.58 -30.33 74.68
CA LEU A 88 -36.90 -29.08 74.32
C LEU A 88 -36.04 -28.58 75.49
N ILE A 89 -34.76 -28.35 75.21
CA ILE A 89 -33.80 -27.73 76.13
C ILE A 89 -33.76 -26.22 75.87
N ALA A 90 -33.48 -25.83 74.63
CA ALA A 90 -33.38 -24.42 74.23
C ALA A 90 -33.56 -24.26 72.72
N THR A 91 -34.00 -23.08 72.31
CA THR A 91 -33.98 -22.64 70.91
C THR A 91 -33.03 -21.47 70.77
N LEU A 92 -31.94 -21.66 70.05
CA LEU A 92 -30.97 -20.61 69.73
C LEU A 92 -31.32 -20.06 68.35
N SER A 93 -31.47 -18.76 68.23
CA SER A 93 -31.87 -18.16 66.96
C SER A 93 -31.08 -16.87 66.72
N ASN A 94 -30.43 -16.81 65.56
CA ASN A 94 -29.69 -15.64 65.08
C ASN A 94 -30.32 -15.14 63.77
N THR A 95 -31.60 -14.79 63.83
CA THR A 95 -32.32 -14.24 62.67
C THR A 95 -32.31 -12.71 62.69
N MET A 96 -32.59 -12.10 61.53
CA MET A 96 -32.78 -10.64 61.46
C MET A 96 -33.91 -10.18 62.39
N GLU A 97 -34.99 -10.96 62.51
CA GLU A 97 -36.10 -10.67 63.43
C GLU A 97 -35.65 -10.66 64.90
N ASP A 98 -34.86 -11.66 65.32
CA ASP A 98 -34.28 -11.69 66.68
C ASP A 98 -33.32 -10.53 66.92
N MET A 99 -32.48 -10.20 65.94
CA MET A 99 -31.56 -9.08 66.04
C MET A 99 -32.30 -7.75 66.15
N MET A 100 -33.38 -7.55 65.38
CA MET A 100 -34.20 -6.34 65.44
C MET A 100 -34.99 -6.26 66.75
N GLN A 101 -35.48 -7.38 67.28
CA GLN A 101 -36.12 -7.42 68.61
C GLN A 101 -35.11 -7.11 69.73
N ARG A 102 -33.89 -7.66 69.66
CA ARG A 102 -32.81 -7.40 70.63
C ARG A 102 -32.25 -5.98 70.54
N GLN A 103 -32.16 -5.40 69.34
CA GLN A 103 -31.72 -4.01 69.15
C GLN A 103 -32.84 -2.99 69.33
N GLY A 104 -34.11 -3.41 69.30
CA GLY A 104 -35.27 -2.53 69.51
C GLY A 104 -35.30 -1.82 70.87
N GLU A 105 -34.52 -2.28 71.85
CA GLU A 105 -34.40 -1.67 73.19
C GLU A 105 -33.23 -0.66 73.34
N MET A 106 -32.30 -0.56 72.37
CA MET A 106 -31.24 0.45 72.36
C MET A 106 -31.24 1.22 71.05
N GLY A 107 -31.58 2.50 71.12
CA GLY A 107 -31.93 3.37 70.00
C GLY A 107 -30.96 3.41 68.81
N MET A 108 -31.59 3.56 67.63
CA MET A 108 -31.11 4.04 66.32
C MET A 108 -29.62 3.91 65.97
N GLY A 109 -29.33 3.01 65.03
CA GLY A 109 -28.01 2.96 64.38
C GLY A 109 -27.87 1.97 63.22
N MET A 110 -28.85 1.82 62.33
CA MET A 110 -28.62 1.12 61.05
C MET A 110 -29.08 2.01 59.88
N GLY A 111 -28.09 2.43 59.09
CA GLY A 111 -28.25 3.32 57.95
C GLY A 111 -29.06 2.70 56.81
N MET A 112 -29.85 3.56 56.17
CA MET A 112 -30.55 3.40 54.89
C MET A 112 -29.82 2.47 53.91
N GLY A 113 -30.40 1.30 53.63
CA GLY A 113 -29.95 0.45 52.52
C GLY A 113 -30.56 -0.95 52.44
N MET A 114 -30.95 -1.57 53.56
CA MET A 114 -31.60 -2.88 53.51
C MET A 114 -33.09 -2.75 53.24
N SER A 115 -33.58 -3.22 52.09
CA SER A 115 -35.03 -3.35 51.88
C SER A 115 -35.54 -4.55 52.69
N MET A 116 -36.45 -4.30 53.63
CA MET A 116 -37.11 -5.32 54.46
C MET A 116 -37.85 -6.39 53.63
N SER A 117 -38.21 -6.08 52.38
CA SER A 117 -38.96 -6.94 51.47
C SER A 117 -38.18 -8.10 50.84
N SER A 118 -36.85 -8.17 51.04
CA SER A 118 -35.99 -9.17 50.39
C SER A 118 -35.54 -10.32 51.32
N TYR A 119 -35.89 -10.24 52.61
CA TYR A 119 -35.48 -11.20 53.64
C TYR A 119 -36.52 -12.31 53.84
N SER A 120 -36.88 -13.01 52.77
CA SER A 120 -37.55 -14.31 52.90
C SER A 120 -36.66 -15.33 52.22
N PRO A 121 -35.82 -16.09 52.97
CA PRO A 121 -35.07 -17.18 52.38
C PRO A 121 -36.03 -18.11 51.62
N THR A 122 -35.79 -18.23 50.31
CA THR A 122 -36.63 -19.01 49.39
C THR A 122 -36.47 -20.50 49.61
N SER A 123 -35.37 -20.92 50.25
CA SER A 123 -35.08 -22.31 50.57
C SER A 123 -34.27 -22.43 51.87
N TRP A 124 -34.62 -23.43 52.66
CA TRP A 124 -34.00 -23.75 53.94
C TRP A 124 -33.34 -25.12 53.88
N LYS A 125 -32.20 -25.27 54.56
CA LYS A 125 -31.58 -26.56 54.84
C LYS A 125 -31.74 -26.87 56.33
N THR A 126 -31.91 -28.15 56.64
CA THR A 126 -31.95 -28.65 58.02
C THR A 126 -30.90 -29.73 58.17
N LYS A 127 -30.09 -29.63 59.21
CA LYS A 127 -29.09 -30.63 59.57
C LYS A 127 -29.22 -30.98 61.05
N THR A 128 -29.18 -32.27 61.36
CA THR A 128 -29.25 -32.76 62.73
C THR A 128 -27.86 -33.16 63.18
N PHE A 129 -27.44 -32.64 64.32
CA PHE A 129 -26.17 -32.97 64.94
C PHE A 129 -26.37 -33.58 66.32
N THR A 130 -25.51 -34.55 66.64
CA THR A 130 -25.46 -35.16 67.97
C THR A 130 -24.42 -34.45 68.81
N VAL A 131 -24.81 -33.92 69.96
CA VAL A 131 -23.88 -33.31 70.93
C VAL A 131 -23.45 -34.39 71.91
N SER A 132 -22.20 -34.84 71.79
CA SER A 132 -21.64 -35.90 72.64
C SER A 132 -20.85 -35.32 73.81
N GLY A 133 -21.00 -35.90 74.99
CA GLY A 133 -20.23 -35.61 76.20
C GLY A 133 -19.40 -36.81 76.67
N PRO A 134 -18.68 -36.69 77.80
CA PRO A 134 -17.78 -37.73 78.29
C PRO A 134 -18.47 -39.07 78.62
N LEU A 135 -19.78 -39.04 78.92
CA LEU A 135 -20.58 -40.18 79.35
C LEU A 135 -21.60 -40.64 78.28
N GLY A 136 -21.54 -40.11 77.06
CA GLY A 136 -22.47 -40.43 75.97
C GLY A 136 -23.14 -39.20 75.37
N THR A 137 -24.21 -39.40 74.59
CA THR A 137 -24.94 -38.30 73.95
C THR A 137 -25.65 -37.42 74.99
N LEU A 138 -25.40 -36.11 74.93
CA LEU A 138 -25.99 -35.12 75.84
C LEU A 138 -27.30 -34.53 75.30
N ALA A 139 -27.32 -34.24 74.00
CA ALA A 139 -28.46 -33.61 73.33
C ALA A 139 -28.40 -33.81 71.81
N THR A 140 -29.53 -33.58 71.14
CA THR A 140 -29.63 -33.49 69.70
C THR A 140 -29.87 -32.03 69.31
N ALA A 141 -29.05 -31.50 68.41
CA ALA A 141 -29.19 -30.14 67.88
C ALA A 141 -29.71 -30.20 66.45
N GLN A 142 -30.96 -29.78 66.24
CA GLN A 142 -31.53 -29.61 64.91
C GLN A 142 -31.29 -28.18 64.43
N VAL A 143 -30.43 -28.03 63.42
CA VAL A 143 -30.00 -26.74 62.89
C VAL A 143 -30.72 -26.48 61.58
N ARG A 144 -31.51 -25.41 61.52
CA ARG A 144 -32.18 -24.90 60.33
C ARG A 144 -31.52 -23.60 59.89
N TYR A 145 -31.05 -23.54 58.65
CA TYR A 145 -30.30 -22.39 58.12
C TYR A 145 -30.64 -22.13 56.63
N PRO A 146 -30.46 -20.90 56.12
CA PRO A 146 -30.73 -20.58 54.71
C PRO A 146 -29.87 -21.42 53.76
N ALA A 147 -30.44 -21.92 52.67
CA ALA A 147 -29.69 -22.73 51.70
C ALA A 147 -28.63 -21.93 50.91
N THR A 148 -28.79 -20.61 50.86
CA THR A 148 -27.87 -19.67 50.22
C THR A 148 -27.67 -18.49 51.18
N ALA A 149 -26.40 -18.22 51.53
CA ALA A 149 -26.07 -17.10 52.41
C ALA A 149 -26.37 -15.77 51.70
N GLN A 150 -27.18 -14.92 52.32
CA GLN A 150 -27.42 -13.56 51.81
C GLN A 150 -26.38 -12.59 52.40
N ILE A 151 -25.94 -11.64 51.58
CA ILE A 151 -25.01 -10.58 51.98
C ILE A 151 -25.75 -9.63 52.93
N LEU A 152 -25.64 -9.88 54.23
CA LEU A 152 -26.38 -9.17 55.28
C LEU A 152 -25.46 -8.42 56.26
N ASN A 153 -24.20 -8.84 56.38
CA ASN A 153 -23.25 -8.15 57.26
C ASN A 153 -22.83 -6.81 56.63
N PRO A 154 -22.89 -5.68 57.37
CA PRO A 154 -22.39 -4.40 56.89
C PRO A 154 -20.94 -4.42 56.37
N GLN A 155 -20.10 -5.33 56.88
CA GLN A 155 -18.72 -5.51 56.38
C GLN A 155 -18.68 -6.09 54.96
N ASP A 156 -19.51 -7.09 54.67
CA ASP A 156 -19.59 -7.73 53.34
C ASP A 156 -20.11 -6.73 52.29
N VAL A 157 -21.13 -5.95 52.64
CA VAL A 157 -21.67 -4.88 51.78
C VAL A 157 -20.60 -3.82 51.49
N ARG A 158 -19.82 -3.42 52.50
CA ARG A 158 -18.73 -2.46 52.32
C ARG A 158 -17.63 -3.01 51.41
N PHE A 159 -17.23 -4.27 51.61
CA PHE A 159 -16.23 -4.94 50.77
C PHE A 159 -16.69 -5.01 49.31
N GLN A 160 -17.92 -5.48 49.06
CA GLN A 160 -18.50 -5.52 47.71
C GLN A 160 -18.54 -4.12 47.07
N SER A 161 -18.93 -3.08 47.83
CA SER A 161 -18.95 -1.70 47.32
C SER A 161 -17.56 -1.15 47.01
N ALA A 162 -16.53 -1.59 47.74
CA ALA A 162 -15.14 -1.19 47.52
C ALA A 162 -14.59 -1.84 46.23
N VAL A 163 -14.84 -3.13 46.05
CA VAL A 163 -14.50 -3.86 44.80
C VAL A 163 -15.17 -3.19 43.61
N PHE A 164 -16.48 -2.91 43.67
CA PHE A 164 -17.18 -2.25 42.59
C PHE A 164 -16.63 -0.85 42.26
N ARG A 165 -16.28 -0.04 43.27
CA ARG A 165 -15.64 1.26 43.07
C ARG A 165 -14.26 1.15 42.41
N SER A 166 -13.45 0.17 42.80
CA SER A 166 -12.15 -0.08 42.14
C SER A 166 -12.31 -0.48 40.68
N LEU A 167 -13.33 -1.30 40.35
CA LEU A 167 -13.65 -1.66 38.97
C LEU A 167 -14.07 -0.44 38.14
N LEU A 168 -14.92 0.44 38.69
CA LEU A 168 -15.29 1.69 38.03
C LEU A 168 -14.07 2.58 37.75
N PHE A 169 -13.18 2.73 38.73
CA PHE A 169 -11.98 3.53 38.59
C PHE A 169 -11.03 2.96 37.54
N ALA A 170 -10.77 1.65 37.57
CA ALA A 170 -9.95 0.95 36.58
C ALA A 170 -10.57 1.06 35.17
N GLY A 171 -11.90 0.91 35.07
CA GLY A 171 -12.64 1.09 33.83
C GLY A 171 -12.52 2.49 33.25
N GLY A 172 -12.62 3.53 34.10
CA GLY A 172 -12.42 4.92 33.71
C GLY A 172 -11.00 5.19 33.18
N LEU A 173 -9.98 4.66 33.84
CA LEU A 173 -8.59 4.76 33.37
C LEU A 173 -8.40 4.08 32.02
N ALA A 174 -8.90 2.86 31.85
CA ALA A 174 -8.82 2.13 30.59
C ALA A 174 -9.50 2.89 29.44
N LEU A 175 -10.65 3.51 29.70
CA LEU A 175 -11.35 4.34 28.72
C LEU A 175 -10.55 5.58 28.32
N LEU A 176 -9.91 6.25 29.29
CA LEU A 176 -9.03 7.39 29.05
C LEU A 176 -7.82 6.99 28.17
N PHE A 177 -7.16 5.88 28.49
CA PHE A 177 -6.07 5.34 27.65
C PHE A 177 -6.54 5.01 26.23
N GLY A 178 -7.74 4.41 26.08
CA GLY A 178 -8.33 4.12 24.78
C GLY A 178 -8.55 5.37 23.93
N ILE A 179 -9.04 6.46 24.54
CA ILE A 179 -9.22 7.75 23.84
C ILE A 179 -7.87 8.31 23.36
N ILE A 180 -6.85 8.30 24.22
CA ILE A 180 -5.51 8.80 23.90
C ILE A 180 -4.90 7.99 22.74
N LEU A 181 -4.95 6.66 22.83
CA LEU A 181 -4.43 5.76 21.81
C LEU A 181 -5.16 5.96 20.47
N SER A 182 -6.49 6.04 20.49
CA SER A 182 -7.30 6.27 19.28
C SER A 182 -6.99 7.62 18.63
N TYR A 183 -6.80 8.68 19.42
CA TYR A 183 -6.36 9.99 18.92
C TYR A 183 -5.01 9.91 18.21
N PHE A 184 -4.06 9.20 18.79
CA PHE A 184 -2.71 9.07 18.25
C PHE A 184 -2.69 8.25 16.95
N THR A 185 -3.34 7.08 16.95
CA THR A 185 -3.51 6.23 15.76
C THR A 185 -4.19 6.99 14.63
N SER A 186 -5.23 7.78 14.95
CA SER A 186 -5.93 8.65 14.02
C SER A 186 -4.99 9.68 13.36
N ARG A 187 -4.09 10.29 14.13
CA ARG A 187 -3.12 11.28 13.63
C ARG A 187 -1.96 10.67 12.85
N ARG A 188 -1.41 9.54 13.30
CA ARG A 188 -0.23 8.92 12.69
C ARG A 188 -0.53 8.04 11.48
N LEU A 189 -1.66 7.34 11.46
CA LEU A 189 -1.97 6.38 10.38
C LEU A 189 -3.14 6.85 9.49
N VAL A 190 -4.29 7.16 10.10
CA VAL A 190 -5.53 7.39 9.33
C VAL A 190 -5.49 8.70 8.54
N ALA A 191 -4.95 9.78 9.12
CA ALA A 191 -4.93 11.08 8.47
C ALA A 191 -4.01 11.13 7.23
N PRO A 192 -2.76 10.63 7.26
CA PRO A 192 -1.91 10.56 6.05
C PRO A 192 -2.50 9.68 4.94
N LEU A 193 -3.03 8.49 5.28
CA LEU A 193 -3.63 7.59 4.30
C LEU A 193 -4.80 8.24 3.55
N ARG A 194 -5.66 8.99 4.26
CA ARG A 194 -6.75 9.72 3.61
C ARG A 194 -6.25 10.80 2.65
N ARG A 195 -5.14 11.47 2.97
CA ARG A 195 -4.53 12.46 2.06
C ARG A 195 -3.99 11.78 0.81
N LEU A 196 -3.33 10.63 0.95
CA LEU A 196 -2.89 9.82 -0.19
C LEU A 196 -4.06 9.38 -1.06
N THR A 197 -5.16 8.89 -0.48
CA THR A 197 -6.36 8.52 -1.26
C THR A 197 -6.96 9.72 -1.99
N GLN A 198 -7.00 10.90 -1.35
CA GLN A 198 -7.49 12.12 -1.98
C GLN A 198 -6.59 12.58 -3.13
N ALA A 199 -5.27 12.54 -2.93
CA ALA A 199 -4.29 12.87 -3.97
C ALA A 199 -4.40 11.88 -5.14
N ALA A 200 -4.47 10.58 -4.87
CA ALA A 200 -4.65 9.54 -5.89
C ALA A 200 -5.90 9.77 -6.74
N ASN A 201 -7.03 10.12 -6.12
CA ASN A 201 -8.25 10.46 -6.87
C ASN A 201 -8.05 11.71 -7.74
N ARG A 202 -7.35 12.74 -7.25
CA ARG A 202 -7.08 13.96 -8.04
C ARG A 202 -6.14 13.69 -9.21
N ILE A 203 -5.12 12.87 -9.01
CA ILE A 203 -4.24 12.35 -10.07
C ILE A 203 -5.07 11.62 -11.13
N GLY A 204 -6.02 10.78 -10.72
CA GLY A 204 -6.97 10.12 -11.63
C GLY A 204 -7.85 11.08 -12.45
N HIS A 205 -7.98 12.34 -12.04
CA HIS A 205 -8.68 13.39 -12.80
C HIS A 205 -7.71 14.33 -13.56
N GLY A 206 -6.42 13.98 -13.65
CA GLY A 206 -5.42 14.70 -14.46
C GLY A 206 -4.60 15.77 -13.73
N HIS A 207 -4.74 15.93 -12.41
CA HIS A 207 -3.96 16.90 -11.62
C HIS A 207 -2.57 16.38 -11.22
N LEU A 208 -1.68 16.17 -12.20
CA LEU A 208 -0.35 15.56 -12.02
C LEU A 208 0.67 16.39 -11.24
N ASP A 209 0.35 17.64 -10.91
CA ASP A 209 1.23 18.58 -10.20
C ASP A 209 1.15 18.41 -8.68
N GLU A 210 0.15 17.67 -8.16
CA GLU A 210 -0.02 17.50 -6.72
C GLU A 210 1.04 16.56 -6.13
N ARG A 211 1.54 16.91 -4.94
CA ARG A 211 2.47 16.08 -4.17
C ARG A 211 1.97 15.90 -2.75
N VAL A 212 2.24 14.73 -2.18
CA VAL A 212 1.90 14.43 -0.78
C VAL A 212 3.12 14.66 0.11
N SER A 213 2.93 15.42 1.19
CA SER A 213 4.01 15.69 2.14
C SER A 213 4.46 14.42 2.87
N VAL A 214 5.75 14.12 2.81
CA VAL A 214 6.36 12.98 3.50
C VAL A 214 6.79 13.44 4.90
N ARG A 215 6.03 13.04 5.93
CA ARG A 215 6.26 13.47 7.33
C ARG A 215 6.72 12.36 8.26
N SER A 216 6.66 11.11 7.81
CA SER A 216 7.03 9.95 8.60
C SER A 216 8.13 9.17 7.89
N LYS A 217 8.91 8.40 8.66
CA LYS A 217 9.96 7.49 8.17
C LYS A 217 9.53 6.02 8.24
N ASP A 218 8.26 5.78 8.55
CA ASP A 218 7.64 4.45 8.60
C ASP A 218 7.12 4.03 7.20
N GLU A 219 6.34 2.96 7.16
CA GLU A 219 5.72 2.41 5.95
C GLU A 219 4.82 3.42 5.25
N VAL A 220 4.16 4.32 6.00
CA VAL A 220 3.32 5.38 5.44
C VAL A 220 4.18 6.43 4.73
N GLY A 221 5.36 6.74 5.29
CA GLY A 221 6.36 7.57 4.64
C GLY A 221 6.91 6.97 3.34
N GLN A 222 7.23 5.68 3.35
CA GLN A 222 7.69 4.96 2.16
C GLN A 222 6.61 4.93 1.07
N LEU A 223 5.35 4.67 1.43
CA LEU A 223 4.23 4.72 0.50
C LEU A 223 4.04 6.12 -0.11
N ALA A 224 4.21 7.19 0.70
CA ALA A 224 4.14 8.56 0.19
C ALA A 224 5.28 8.89 -0.79
N ASN A 225 6.50 8.40 -0.53
CA ASN A 225 7.62 8.54 -1.46
C ASN A 225 7.36 7.80 -2.77
N ALA A 226 6.92 6.54 -2.69
CA ALA A 226 6.58 5.74 -3.88
C ALA A 226 5.46 6.40 -4.70
N PHE A 227 4.42 6.93 -4.04
CA PHE A 227 3.34 7.67 -4.68
C PHE A 227 3.83 8.93 -5.41
N ASN A 228 4.71 9.72 -4.78
CA ASN A 228 5.28 10.91 -5.39
C ASN A 228 6.16 10.54 -6.59
N GLY A 229 7.01 9.51 -6.49
CA GLY A 229 7.84 9.04 -7.60
C GLY A 229 7.02 8.54 -8.80
N MET A 230 5.92 7.81 -8.54
CA MET A 230 4.98 7.42 -9.59
C MET A 230 4.35 8.65 -10.26
N THR A 231 3.96 9.64 -9.47
CA THR A 231 3.34 10.88 -9.97
C THR A 231 4.33 11.71 -10.80
N ASP A 232 5.59 11.79 -10.39
CA ASP A 232 6.66 12.43 -11.17
C ASP A 232 6.84 11.76 -12.53
N ASN A 233 6.84 10.43 -12.56
CA ASN A 233 6.95 9.67 -13.81
C ASN A 233 5.74 9.92 -14.73
N LEU A 234 4.52 9.85 -14.19
CA LEU A 234 3.29 10.16 -14.94
C LEU A 234 3.31 11.59 -15.50
N ASN A 235 3.71 12.58 -14.70
CA ASN A 235 3.79 13.96 -15.15
C ASN A 235 4.83 14.14 -16.27
N ARG A 236 5.97 13.46 -16.15
CA ARG A 236 7.01 13.46 -17.18
C ARG A 236 6.50 12.84 -18.48
N GLN A 237 5.83 11.68 -18.41
CA GLN A 237 5.24 11.03 -19.58
C GLN A 237 4.18 11.90 -20.26
N GLU A 238 3.30 12.53 -19.48
CA GLU A 238 2.28 13.42 -20.04
C GLU A 238 2.89 14.67 -20.69
N THR A 239 3.95 15.22 -20.09
CA THR A 239 4.68 16.34 -20.67
C THR A 239 5.33 15.96 -22.00
N LEU A 240 6.03 14.81 -22.05
CA LEU A 240 6.63 14.29 -23.27
C LEU A 240 5.58 14.02 -24.35
N ARG A 241 4.42 13.45 -23.98
CA ARG A 241 3.31 13.21 -24.91
C ARG A 241 2.75 14.50 -25.50
N LYS A 242 2.56 15.54 -24.67
CA LYS A 242 2.08 16.86 -25.11
C LYS A 242 3.09 17.52 -26.05
N GLN A 243 4.36 17.50 -25.69
CA GLN A 243 5.44 18.03 -26.52
C GLN A 243 5.49 17.31 -27.87
N PHE A 244 5.51 15.97 -27.87
CA PHE A 244 5.47 15.17 -29.09
C PHE A 244 4.29 15.51 -30.01
N THR A 245 3.09 15.67 -29.44
CA THR A 245 1.89 16.03 -30.22
C THR A 245 2.01 17.44 -30.81
N ALA A 246 2.56 18.38 -30.04
CA ALA A 246 2.77 19.75 -30.51
C ALA A 246 3.82 19.82 -31.63
N ASP A 247 4.91 19.07 -31.49
CA ASP A 247 5.99 19.02 -32.46
C ASP A 247 5.52 18.40 -33.79
N ILE A 248 4.77 17.28 -33.75
CA ILE A 248 4.13 16.70 -34.94
C ILE A 248 3.24 17.73 -35.63
N ALA A 249 2.38 18.42 -34.86
CA ALA A 249 1.46 19.40 -35.43
C ALA A 249 2.21 20.56 -36.11
N HIS A 250 3.37 20.94 -35.59
CA HIS A 250 4.21 21.97 -36.19
C HIS A 250 4.88 21.50 -37.49
N GLU A 251 5.51 20.32 -37.47
CA GLU A 251 6.21 19.76 -38.64
C GLU A 251 5.25 19.37 -39.77
N LEU A 252 4.00 19.02 -39.48
CA LEU A 252 2.98 18.82 -40.51
C LEU A 252 2.43 20.15 -41.07
N ARG A 253 2.32 21.19 -40.25
CA ARG A 253 1.73 22.47 -40.66
C ARG A 253 2.59 23.18 -41.71
N THR A 254 3.91 23.15 -41.56
CA THR A 254 4.84 23.82 -42.48
C THR A 254 4.65 23.36 -43.94
N PRO A 255 4.75 22.05 -44.26
CA PRO A 255 4.55 21.57 -45.62
C PRO A 255 3.14 21.76 -46.16
N LEU A 256 2.12 21.55 -45.32
CA LEU A 256 0.74 21.81 -45.72
C LEU A 256 0.51 23.29 -46.07
N THR A 257 1.15 24.21 -45.34
CA THR A 257 1.05 25.64 -45.62
C THR A 257 1.77 25.99 -46.92
N SER A 258 2.95 25.42 -47.16
CA SER A 258 3.69 25.59 -48.42
C SER A 258 2.86 25.11 -49.62
N ILE A 259 2.34 23.87 -49.56
CA ILE A 259 1.48 23.31 -50.62
C ILE A 259 0.28 24.21 -50.88
N LYS A 260 -0.40 24.65 -49.81
CA LYS A 260 -1.54 25.57 -49.91
C LYS A 260 -1.16 26.89 -50.60
N SER A 261 -0.03 27.50 -50.22
CA SER A 261 0.44 28.75 -50.83
C SER A 261 0.79 28.60 -52.32
N TYR A 262 1.39 27.47 -52.73
CA TYR A 262 1.61 27.20 -54.15
C TYR A 262 0.30 27.06 -54.93
N ILE A 263 -0.67 26.32 -54.38
CA ILE A 263 -1.98 26.14 -55.01
C ILE A 263 -2.72 27.49 -55.12
N GLU A 264 -2.69 28.33 -54.08
CA GLU A 264 -3.27 29.68 -54.11
C GLU A 264 -2.59 30.56 -55.17
N ALA A 265 -1.25 30.53 -55.24
CA ALA A 265 -0.50 31.31 -56.23
C ALA A 265 -0.76 30.86 -57.68
N PHE A 266 -1.01 29.56 -57.90
CA PHE A 266 -1.47 29.05 -59.20
C PHE A 266 -2.88 29.51 -59.54
N GLN A 267 -3.80 29.50 -58.57
CA GLN A 267 -5.19 29.93 -58.76
C GLN A 267 -5.31 31.43 -59.04
N ASP A 268 -4.51 32.24 -58.37
CA ASP A 268 -4.47 33.70 -58.52
C ASP A 268 -3.70 34.14 -59.79
N GLY A 269 -3.06 33.20 -60.50
CA GLY A 269 -2.26 33.47 -61.70
C GLY A 269 -0.93 34.18 -61.44
N VAL A 270 -0.52 34.29 -60.17
CA VAL A 270 0.75 34.88 -59.75
C VAL A 270 1.93 33.96 -60.13
N LEU A 271 1.72 32.65 -60.09
CA LEU A 271 2.72 31.64 -60.41
C LEU A 271 2.20 30.72 -61.54
N PRO A 272 2.99 30.41 -62.59
CA PRO A 272 2.57 29.49 -63.64
C PRO A 272 2.74 28.03 -63.19
N ALA A 273 1.78 27.17 -63.52
CA ALA A 273 1.84 25.73 -63.25
C ALA A 273 2.76 24.99 -64.26
N ASN A 274 4.03 25.37 -64.29
CA ASN A 274 5.07 24.72 -65.09
C ASN A 274 5.69 23.52 -64.33
N PRO A 275 6.48 22.67 -65.00
CA PRO A 275 7.09 21.49 -64.37
C PRO A 275 7.93 21.80 -63.13
N GLU A 276 8.68 22.90 -63.12
CA GLU A 276 9.51 23.32 -61.99
C GLU A 276 8.68 23.62 -60.73
N ASN A 277 7.61 24.43 -60.87
CA ASN A 277 6.76 24.80 -59.74
C ASN A 277 5.89 23.63 -59.25
N LEU A 278 5.49 22.72 -60.16
CA LEU A 278 4.81 21.47 -59.78
C LEU A 278 5.76 20.52 -59.05
N SER A 279 7.04 20.48 -59.42
CA SER A 279 8.07 19.72 -58.69
C SER A 279 8.18 20.19 -57.24
N SER A 280 8.10 21.51 -56.97
CA SER A 280 8.12 22.03 -55.61
C SER A 280 6.97 21.52 -54.73
N ILE A 281 5.76 21.35 -55.29
CA ILE A 281 4.64 20.72 -54.56
C ILE A 281 4.92 19.24 -54.34
N HIS A 282 5.40 18.54 -55.37
CA HIS A 282 5.70 17.11 -55.29
C HIS A 282 6.73 16.81 -54.21
N GLU A 283 7.81 17.59 -54.14
CA GLU A 283 8.84 17.49 -53.10
C GLU A 283 8.25 17.66 -51.69
N GLU A 284 7.29 18.57 -51.51
CA GLU A 284 6.66 18.80 -50.21
C GLU A 284 5.69 17.68 -49.82
N ILE A 285 5.05 17.03 -50.81
CA ILE A 285 4.26 15.81 -50.62
C ILE A 285 5.16 14.63 -50.23
N ASP A 286 6.28 14.44 -50.92
CA ASP A 286 7.24 13.37 -50.62
C ASP A 286 7.79 13.52 -49.19
N ARG A 287 8.11 14.76 -48.78
CA ARG A 287 8.50 15.07 -47.39
C ARG A 287 7.43 14.70 -46.37
N LEU A 288 6.15 14.95 -46.66
CA LEU A 288 5.05 14.54 -45.79
C LEU A 288 4.91 13.02 -45.69
N VAL A 289 5.12 12.30 -46.80
CA VAL A 289 5.12 10.83 -46.82
C VAL A 289 6.25 10.27 -45.98
N ASP A 290 7.46 10.79 -46.14
CA ASP A 290 8.64 10.39 -45.36
C ASP A 290 8.44 10.67 -43.87
N LEU A 291 7.96 11.87 -43.52
CA LEU A 291 7.65 12.24 -42.13
C LEU A 291 6.61 11.29 -41.52
N SER A 292 5.55 10.97 -42.26
CA SER A 292 4.52 10.04 -41.79
C SER A 292 5.07 8.63 -41.59
N SER A 293 5.97 8.16 -42.47
CA SER A 293 6.61 6.85 -42.31
C SER A 293 7.53 6.84 -41.08
N ASP A 294 8.36 7.86 -40.93
CA ASP A 294 9.28 7.99 -39.79
C ASP A 294 8.53 8.04 -38.47
N LEU A 295 7.40 8.77 -38.39
CA LEU A 295 6.55 8.83 -37.20
C LEU A 295 5.92 7.47 -36.86
N LYS A 296 5.51 6.70 -37.88
CA LYS A 296 4.98 5.36 -37.67
C LYS A 296 6.07 4.45 -37.12
N ASP A 297 7.23 4.43 -37.75
CA ASP A 297 8.34 3.55 -37.37
C ASP A 297 8.84 3.89 -35.96
N LEU A 298 8.96 5.18 -35.62
CA LEU A 298 9.35 5.64 -34.29
C LEU A 298 8.33 5.23 -33.21
N ASN A 299 7.03 5.44 -33.45
CA ASN A 299 5.98 5.05 -32.50
C ASN A 299 5.98 3.55 -32.22
N VAL A 300 6.10 2.72 -33.26
CA VAL A 300 6.14 1.25 -33.08
C VAL A 300 7.41 0.84 -32.30
N ALA A 301 8.54 1.52 -32.55
CA ALA A 301 9.81 1.23 -31.90
C ALA A 301 9.81 1.61 -30.41
N GLU A 302 9.08 2.65 -30.01
CA GLU A 302 8.98 3.11 -28.61
C GLU A 302 8.01 2.30 -27.77
N MET A 303 6.92 1.81 -28.38
CA MET A 303 5.95 0.97 -27.67
C MET A 303 6.48 -0.43 -27.36
N GLY A 304 7.72 -0.76 -27.79
CA GLY A 304 8.25 -2.12 -27.72
C GLY A 304 7.41 -3.13 -28.53
N ALA A 305 6.49 -2.63 -29.36
CA ALA A 305 5.56 -3.42 -30.16
C ALA A 305 6.16 -3.83 -31.50
N LEU A 306 7.38 -3.38 -31.78
CA LEU A 306 8.16 -3.79 -32.95
C LEU A 306 8.65 -5.22 -32.70
N THR A 307 7.96 -6.20 -33.25
CA THR A 307 8.44 -7.58 -33.29
C THR A 307 9.67 -7.61 -34.19
N LEU A 308 10.86 -7.60 -33.58
CA LEU A 308 12.13 -7.78 -34.28
C LEU A 308 12.11 -9.15 -34.96
N ILE A 309 12.23 -9.13 -36.29
CA ILE A 309 12.51 -10.34 -37.05
C ILE A 309 14.02 -10.48 -37.09
N LEU A 310 14.57 -11.22 -36.13
CA LEU A 310 16.01 -11.46 -36.06
C LEU A 310 16.40 -12.54 -37.06
N GLU A 311 17.12 -12.13 -38.09
CA GLU A 311 17.72 -13.02 -39.08
C GLU A 311 19.21 -12.67 -39.27
N PRO A 312 20.03 -13.59 -39.79
CA PRO A 312 21.38 -13.25 -40.22
C PRO A 312 21.33 -12.23 -41.36
N VAL A 313 21.83 -11.02 -41.12
CA VAL A 313 21.89 -9.94 -42.10
C VAL A 313 23.32 -9.73 -42.55
N ASP A 314 23.56 -9.83 -43.86
CA ASP A 314 24.82 -9.44 -44.50
C ASP A 314 24.90 -7.92 -44.58
N LEU A 315 25.71 -7.33 -43.68
CA LEU A 315 25.91 -5.88 -43.60
C LEU A 315 26.68 -5.33 -44.79
N THR A 316 27.56 -6.13 -45.39
CA THR A 316 28.32 -5.76 -46.59
C THR A 316 27.36 -5.50 -47.74
N HIS A 317 26.52 -6.49 -48.04
CA HIS A 317 25.55 -6.42 -49.12
C HIS A 317 24.48 -5.34 -48.86
N LEU A 318 24.03 -5.21 -47.61
CA LEU A 318 23.05 -4.20 -47.22
C LEU A 318 23.61 -2.78 -47.43
N LEU A 319 24.82 -2.49 -46.96
CA LEU A 319 25.46 -1.18 -47.15
C LEU A 319 25.72 -0.88 -48.62
N GLU A 320 26.20 -1.86 -49.40
CA GLU A 320 26.37 -1.70 -50.85
C GLU A 320 25.05 -1.32 -51.55
N LYS A 321 23.94 -1.95 -51.18
CA LYS A 321 22.62 -1.63 -51.73
C LYS A 321 22.18 -0.21 -51.36
N VAL A 322 22.41 0.22 -50.12
CA VAL A 322 22.13 1.60 -49.66
C VAL A 322 23.02 2.61 -50.38
N ILE A 323 24.31 2.31 -50.53
CA ILE A 323 25.27 3.16 -51.23
C ILE A 323 24.87 3.30 -52.70
N HIS A 324 24.52 2.20 -53.36
CA HIS A 324 24.12 2.20 -54.76
C HIS A 324 22.86 3.05 -54.99
N SER A 325 21.87 2.96 -54.10
CA SER A 325 20.63 3.74 -54.25
C SER A 325 20.85 5.25 -54.09
N LEU A 326 21.83 5.67 -53.29
CA LEU A 326 22.20 7.07 -53.08
C LEU A 326 23.28 7.57 -54.04
N HIS A 327 23.92 6.69 -54.80
CA HIS A 327 25.01 7.03 -55.72
C HIS A 327 24.66 8.15 -56.73
N PRO A 328 23.46 8.16 -57.37
CA PRO A 328 23.10 9.22 -58.31
C PRO A 328 23.08 10.61 -57.65
N LEU A 329 22.53 10.72 -56.43
CA LEU A 329 22.48 11.97 -55.67
C LEU A 329 23.88 12.44 -55.25
N ILE A 330 24.73 11.50 -54.83
CA ILE A 330 26.13 11.76 -54.45
C ILE A 330 26.92 12.28 -55.66
N GLN A 331 26.70 11.70 -56.85
CA GLN A 331 27.33 12.15 -58.10
C GLN A 331 26.82 13.52 -58.56
N GLU A 332 25.52 13.78 -58.46
CA GLU A 332 24.92 15.07 -58.80
C GLU A 332 25.54 16.23 -58.00
N LYS A 333 25.92 15.97 -56.76
CA LYS A 333 26.59 16.94 -55.87
C LYS A 333 28.13 16.90 -55.94
N GLU A 334 28.67 16.17 -56.91
CA GLU A 334 30.11 16.02 -57.18
C GLU A 334 30.92 15.49 -55.98
N LEU A 335 30.29 14.70 -55.10
CA LEU A 335 30.95 14.17 -53.91
C LEU A 335 31.85 12.97 -54.24
N THR A 336 33.04 12.93 -53.63
CA THR A 336 33.89 11.74 -53.65
C THR A 336 33.39 10.70 -52.64
N LEU A 337 32.96 9.54 -53.10
CA LEU A 337 32.53 8.42 -52.27
C LEU A 337 33.64 7.38 -52.10
N ASN A 338 34.05 7.14 -50.86
CA ASN A 338 34.99 6.08 -50.50
C ASN A 338 34.26 5.00 -49.70
N TRP A 339 34.21 3.78 -50.22
CA TRP A 339 33.66 2.60 -49.54
C TRP A 339 34.79 1.61 -49.27
N SER A 340 34.88 1.12 -48.04
CA SER A 340 35.83 0.09 -47.64
C SER A 340 35.17 -0.91 -46.70
N ALA A 341 35.29 -2.19 -47.03
CA ALA A 341 34.83 -3.32 -46.23
C ALA A 341 35.87 -4.45 -46.29
N PRO A 342 35.83 -5.42 -45.36
CA PRO A 342 36.67 -6.62 -45.41
C PRO A 342 36.35 -7.47 -46.65
N GLU A 343 37.29 -8.32 -47.08
CA GLU A 343 37.05 -9.26 -48.18
C GLU A 343 35.98 -10.32 -47.81
N GLU A 344 35.91 -10.70 -46.54
CA GLU A 344 34.88 -11.60 -46.02
C GLU A 344 33.62 -10.82 -45.64
N SER A 345 32.46 -11.40 -45.97
CA SER A 345 31.17 -10.80 -45.66
C SER A 345 30.96 -10.70 -44.14
N VAL A 346 30.65 -9.48 -43.69
CA VAL A 346 30.31 -9.18 -42.30
C VAL A 346 28.82 -9.39 -42.07
N THR A 347 28.48 -10.23 -41.09
CA THR A 347 27.09 -10.55 -40.73
C THR A 347 26.74 -10.13 -39.30
N THR A 348 25.48 -9.75 -39.10
CA THR A 348 24.92 -9.43 -37.77
C THR A 348 23.55 -10.08 -37.63
N SER A 349 23.16 -10.45 -36.41
CA SER A 349 21.77 -10.83 -36.09
C SER A 349 20.90 -9.56 -36.01
N GLY A 350 19.83 -9.45 -36.80
CA GLY A 350 18.99 -8.25 -36.80
C GLY A 350 17.80 -8.29 -37.77
N ASP A 351 16.98 -7.22 -37.76
CA ASP A 351 15.92 -7.02 -38.77
C ASP A 351 16.51 -6.21 -39.94
N GLY A 352 16.70 -6.87 -41.08
CA GLY A 352 17.33 -6.27 -42.26
C GLY A 352 16.60 -5.03 -42.78
N ARG A 353 15.27 -4.91 -42.58
CA ARG A 353 14.50 -3.74 -43.03
C ARG A 353 14.82 -2.51 -42.18
N LEU A 354 14.88 -2.69 -40.86
CA LEU A 354 15.23 -1.61 -39.92
C LEU A 354 16.68 -1.20 -40.09
N LEU A 355 17.60 -2.15 -40.23
CA LEU A 355 19.02 -1.86 -40.48
C LEU A 355 19.20 -1.10 -41.80
N THR A 356 18.47 -1.47 -42.86
CA THR A 356 18.44 -0.71 -44.13
C THR A 356 18.01 0.74 -43.89
N ARG A 357 16.95 0.97 -43.10
CA ARG A 357 16.48 2.32 -42.77
C ARG A 357 17.50 3.11 -41.96
N LEU A 358 18.15 2.48 -40.98
CA LEU A 358 19.21 3.09 -40.16
C LEU A 358 20.35 3.60 -41.05
N PHE A 359 20.91 2.73 -41.89
CA PHE A 359 22.06 3.10 -42.72
C PHE A 359 21.68 4.06 -43.85
N TYR A 360 20.48 3.91 -44.43
CA TYR A 360 19.96 4.90 -45.39
C TYR A 360 19.91 6.30 -44.77
N ASN A 361 19.37 6.45 -43.56
CA ASN A 361 19.29 7.74 -42.88
C ASN A 361 20.68 8.35 -42.61
N LEU A 362 21.66 7.53 -42.20
CA LEU A 362 23.02 8.02 -41.95
C LEU A 362 23.76 8.41 -43.23
N VAL A 363 23.69 7.60 -44.29
CA VAL A 363 24.35 7.90 -45.58
C VAL A 363 23.67 9.08 -46.28
N HIS A 364 22.34 9.16 -46.20
CA HIS A 364 21.60 10.31 -46.73
C HIS A 364 21.94 11.60 -45.97
N ASN A 365 22.11 11.55 -44.64
CA ASN A 365 22.62 12.69 -43.86
C ASN A 365 24.03 13.08 -44.28
N ALA A 366 24.93 12.12 -44.48
CA ALA A 366 26.28 12.38 -44.97
C ALA A 366 26.28 13.10 -46.33
N TYR A 367 25.48 12.64 -47.29
CA TYR A 367 25.28 13.32 -48.57
C TYR A 367 24.74 14.75 -48.37
N ARG A 368 23.67 14.88 -47.57
CA ARG A 368 22.93 16.13 -47.39
C ARG A 368 23.79 17.23 -46.81
N TYR A 369 24.53 16.92 -45.76
CA TYR A 369 25.32 17.91 -45.00
C TYR A 369 26.76 18.02 -45.48
N SER A 370 27.11 17.39 -46.61
CA SER A 370 28.38 17.63 -47.27
C SER A 370 28.37 18.89 -48.14
N ASP A 371 29.51 19.56 -48.25
CA ASP A 371 29.70 20.63 -49.24
C ASP A 371 29.85 20.06 -50.65
N VAL A 372 29.54 20.85 -51.68
CA VAL A 372 29.76 20.46 -53.09
C VAL A 372 31.23 20.16 -53.33
N GLY A 373 31.55 19.05 -54.00
CA GLY A 373 32.93 18.59 -54.18
C GLY A 373 33.57 17.96 -52.93
N GLY A 374 32.80 17.78 -51.85
CA GLY A 374 33.24 17.16 -50.61
C GLY A 374 33.47 15.65 -50.71
N ARG A 375 33.60 15.00 -49.55
CA ARG A 375 33.87 13.57 -49.43
C ARG A 375 32.93 12.89 -48.44
N VAL A 376 32.43 11.72 -48.83
CA VAL A 376 31.73 10.77 -47.96
C VAL A 376 32.56 9.49 -47.90
N THR A 377 32.94 9.08 -46.70
CA THR A 377 33.71 7.85 -46.44
C THR A 377 32.89 6.92 -45.57
N ILE A 378 32.69 5.70 -46.04
CA ILE A 378 31.96 4.65 -45.33
C ILE A 378 32.92 3.49 -45.14
N THR A 379 33.14 3.09 -43.89
CA THR A 379 34.03 1.98 -43.52
C THR A 379 33.27 0.97 -42.69
N LEU A 380 33.32 -0.30 -43.09
CA LEU A 380 32.83 -1.43 -42.35
C LEU A 380 34.02 -2.23 -41.82
N THR A 381 34.00 -2.57 -40.53
CA THR A 381 35.03 -3.42 -39.91
C THR A 381 34.38 -4.46 -39.02
N GLN A 382 34.96 -5.66 -38.99
CA GLN A 382 34.55 -6.74 -38.11
C GLN A 382 35.47 -6.79 -36.89
N THR A 383 34.88 -6.84 -35.69
CA THR A 383 35.59 -7.14 -34.44
C THR A 383 35.18 -8.53 -33.93
N GLN A 384 35.77 -9.01 -32.83
CA GLN A 384 35.42 -10.33 -32.29
C GLN A 384 33.93 -10.46 -31.95
N ASP A 385 33.33 -9.40 -31.38
CA ASP A 385 31.96 -9.44 -30.85
C ASP A 385 30.97 -8.52 -31.58
N SER A 386 31.44 -7.66 -32.49
CA SER A 386 30.59 -6.66 -33.14
C SER A 386 31.06 -6.26 -34.55
N ALA A 387 30.13 -5.80 -35.36
CA ALA A 387 30.40 -5.06 -36.58
C ALA A 387 30.42 -3.55 -36.27
N GLU A 388 31.47 -2.85 -36.70
CA GLU A 388 31.61 -1.39 -36.56
C GLU A 388 31.51 -0.72 -37.93
N ILE A 389 30.57 0.21 -38.05
CA ILE A 389 30.29 0.98 -39.26
C ILE A 389 30.58 2.45 -38.97
N ARG A 390 31.48 3.05 -39.75
CA ARG A 390 31.82 4.47 -39.69
C ARG A 390 31.33 5.17 -40.94
N ILE A 391 30.54 6.22 -40.77
CA ILE A 391 30.04 7.06 -41.85
C ILE A 391 30.53 8.48 -41.58
N LYS A 392 31.50 8.91 -42.39
CA LYS A 392 32.20 10.19 -42.25
C LYS A 392 31.94 11.07 -43.45
N ASN A 393 31.69 12.36 -43.23
CA ASN A 393 31.48 13.32 -44.30
C ASN A 393 32.14 14.67 -44.01
N THR A 394 32.60 15.37 -45.06
CA THR A 394 33.13 16.73 -44.96
C THR A 394 32.03 17.76 -45.15
N GLY A 395 31.90 18.75 -44.27
CA GLY A 395 30.89 19.79 -44.44
C GLY A 395 30.73 20.72 -43.24
N ILE A 396 29.50 21.20 -43.04
CA ILE A 396 29.17 22.21 -42.03
C ILE A 396 29.54 21.83 -40.58
N GLY A 397 29.64 20.54 -40.29
CA GLY A 397 29.85 20.04 -38.94
C GLY A 397 28.66 20.33 -38.01
N ILE A 398 28.78 19.90 -36.76
CA ILE A 398 27.78 20.05 -35.70
C ILE A 398 28.47 20.77 -34.52
N PRO A 399 27.89 21.86 -33.98
CA PRO A 399 28.42 22.52 -32.79
C PRO A 399 28.50 21.56 -31.59
N GLU A 400 29.53 21.73 -30.75
CA GLU A 400 29.74 20.87 -29.57
C GLU A 400 28.54 20.91 -28.61
N ASP A 401 27.92 22.08 -28.45
CA ASP A 401 26.73 22.28 -27.63
C ASP A 401 25.49 21.53 -28.14
N ASP A 402 25.47 21.18 -29.44
CA ASP A 402 24.35 20.52 -30.09
C ASP A 402 24.50 18.99 -30.11
N LEU A 403 25.72 18.46 -30.02
CA LEU A 403 26.03 17.02 -30.05
C LEU A 403 25.21 16.17 -29.06
N PRO A 404 24.93 16.61 -27.81
CA PRO A 404 24.12 15.83 -26.88
C PRO A 404 22.66 15.66 -27.32
N TYR A 405 22.17 16.55 -28.18
CA TYR A 405 20.75 16.68 -28.50
C TYR A 405 20.38 16.18 -29.90
N ILE A 406 21.36 15.84 -30.77
CA ILE A 406 21.08 15.47 -32.17
C ILE A 406 20.25 14.19 -32.34
N PHE A 407 20.21 13.33 -31.31
CA PHE A 407 19.38 12.13 -31.28
C PHE A 407 18.00 12.38 -30.65
N GLU A 408 17.74 13.60 -30.16
CA GLU A 408 16.40 14.00 -29.73
C GLU A 408 15.48 14.23 -30.93
N ARG A 409 14.19 13.95 -30.74
CA ARG A 409 13.17 14.09 -31.78
C ARG A 409 13.00 15.55 -32.13
N PHE A 410 12.78 15.84 -33.41
CA PHE A 410 12.54 17.19 -33.93
C PHE A 410 13.68 18.19 -33.66
N TYR A 411 14.81 17.71 -33.13
CA TYR A 411 15.95 18.55 -32.85
C TYR A 411 16.70 18.88 -34.15
N ARG A 412 17.09 20.15 -34.27
CA ARG A 412 17.85 20.68 -35.41
C ARG A 412 18.85 21.70 -34.88
N ALA A 413 20.13 21.48 -35.16
CA ALA A 413 21.25 22.35 -34.76
C ALA A 413 21.08 23.79 -35.30
N ASP A 414 20.55 23.94 -36.51
CA ASP A 414 20.39 25.26 -37.14
C ASP A 414 18.90 25.63 -37.32
N LYS A 415 18.40 26.52 -36.45
CA LYS A 415 17.01 27.03 -36.49
C LYS A 415 16.77 28.08 -37.59
N SER A 416 17.84 28.62 -38.18
CA SER A 416 17.79 29.77 -39.09
C SER A 416 17.81 29.40 -40.58
N ARG A 417 18.27 28.21 -40.93
CA ARG A 417 18.29 27.68 -42.31
C ARG A 417 16.98 26.96 -42.64
N THR A 418 15.91 27.72 -42.73
CA THR A 418 14.53 27.19 -42.75
C THR A 418 14.00 26.73 -44.10
N ARG A 419 14.76 26.75 -45.21
CA ARG A 419 14.19 26.41 -46.54
C ARG A 419 14.97 25.44 -47.41
N GLU A 420 16.30 25.36 -47.34
CA GLU A 420 17.07 24.56 -48.31
C GLU A 420 17.47 23.15 -47.81
N THR A 421 17.53 22.91 -46.50
CA THR A 421 18.06 21.64 -45.95
C THR A 421 16.99 20.76 -45.27
N GLY A 422 15.71 20.92 -45.62
CA GLY A 422 14.48 20.17 -45.24
C GLY A 422 14.57 18.85 -44.46
N GLY A 423 15.11 18.84 -43.24
CA GLY A 423 15.13 17.68 -42.36
C GLY A 423 14.01 17.73 -41.33
N THR A 424 13.30 16.62 -41.14
CA THR A 424 12.20 16.44 -40.18
C THR A 424 12.66 16.45 -38.71
N GLY A 425 13.97 16.33 -38.46
CA GLY A 425 14.53 16.12 -37.12
C GLY A 425 14.19 14.76 -36.50
N ILE A 426 13.57 13.84 -37.26
CA ILE A 426 13.22 12.50 -36.77
C ILE A 426 14.27 11.46 -37.14
N GLY A 427 14.94 11.62 -38.29
CA GLY A 427 15.83 10.59 -38.83
C GLY A 427 16.92 10.10 -37.87
N LEU A 428 17.60 11.01 -37.15
CA LEU A 428 18.64 10.61 -36.18
C LEU A 428 18.06 9.98 -34.90
N ALA A 429 16.88 10.43 -34.45
CA ALA A 429 16.18 9.80 -33.33
C ALA A 429 15.78 8.35 -33.69
N LEU A 430 15.32 8.12 -34.92
CA LEU A 430 15.02 6.79 -35.45
C LEU A 430 16.28 5.92 -35.56
N VAL A 431 17.39 6.47 -36.06
CA VAL A 431 18.69 5.78 -36.09
C VAL A 431 19.10 5.32 -34.68
N HIS A 432 19.00 6.21 -33.69
CA HIS A 432 19.32 5.87 -32.30
C HIS A 432 18.43 4.74 -31.79
N GLN A 433 17.11 4.83 -32.01
CA GLN A 433 16.17 3.81 -31.56
C GLN A 433 16.39 2.45 -32.23
N ILE A 434 16.63 2.40 -33.55
CA ILE A 434 16.94 1.16 -34.25
C ILE A 434 18.24 0.56 -33.73
N THR A 435 19.27 1.39 -33.47
CA THR A 435 20.54 0.93 -32.89
C THR A 435 20.32 0.29 -31.52
N VAL A 436 19.55 0.93 -30.65
CA VAL A 436 19.21 0.40 -29.30
C VAL A 436 18.41 -0.89 -29.38
N LEU A 437 17.42 -0.97 -30.29
CA LEU A 437 16.65 -2.20 -30.52
C LEU A 437 17.53 -3.40 -30.92
N HIS A 438 18.65 -3.13 -31.59
CA HIS A 438 19.64 -4.14 -31.96
C HIS A 438 20.76 -4.32 -30.92
N GLN A 439 20.58 -3.81 -29.69
CA GLN A 439 21.58 -3.84 -28.60
C GLN A 439 22.93 -3.22 -28.99
N GLY A 440 22.93 -2.33 -29.97
CA GLY A 440 24.11 -1.63 -30.46
C GLY A 440 24.35 -0.28 -29.76
N THR A 441 25.40 0.40 -30.20
CA THR A 441 25.71 1.77 -29.76
C THR A 441 25.99 2.66 -30.97
N ILE A 442 25.49 3.90 -30.94
CA ILE A 442 25.85 4.94 -31.90
C ILE A 442 26.56 6.08 -31.17
N THR A 443 27.64 6.58 -31.76
CA THR A 443 28.36 7.78 -31.29
C THR A 443 28.61 8.71 -32.45
N VAL A 444 28.81 9.99 -32.15
CA VAL A 444 29.09 11.03 -33.14
C VAL A 444 30.32 11.82 -32.73
N GLN A 445 31.14 12.17 -33.71
CA GLN A 445 32.25 13.12 -33.56
C GLN A 445 32.10 14.16 -34.66
N SER A 446 32.17 15.44 -34.33
CA SER A 446 32.04 16.49 -35.34
C SER A 446 32.84 17.73 -34.95
N ASN A 447 33.47 18.33 -35.96
CA ASN A 447 34.13 19.62 -35.86
C ASN A 447 33.44 20.59 -36.83
N VAL A 448 33.01 21.74 -36.34
CA VAL A 448 32.33 22.77 -37.15
C VAL A 448 33.19 23.16 -38.35
N GLY A 449 32.59 23.11 -39.54
CA GLY A 449 33.22 23.45 -40.82
C GLY A 449 34.29 22.47 -41.31
N GLN A 450 34.42 21.29 -40.70
CA GLN A 450 35.39 20.28 -41.14
C GLN A 450 34.69 18.98 -41.52
N GLU A 451 34.28 18.20 -40.53
CA GLU A 451 33.83 16.83 -40.73
C GLU A 451 32.89 16.37 -39.61
N THR A 452 32.02 15.43 -39.96
CA THR A 452 31.15 14.70 -39.04
C THR A 452 31.36 13.21 -39.28
N GLU A 453 31.55 12.44 -38.22
CA GLU A 453 31.65 10.99 -38.24
C GLU A 453 30.62 10.38 -37.29
N PHE A 454 29.73 9.55 -37.83
CA PHE A 454 28.86 8.66 -37.06
C PHE A 454 29.48 7.27 -36.99
N ILE A 455 29.54 6.70 -35.78
CA ILE A 455 30.11 5.39 -35.52
C ILE A 455 29.02 4.51 -34.90
N VAL A 456 28.57 3.50 -35.64
CA VAL A 456 27.58 2.51 -35.21
C VAL A 456 28.27 1.20 -34.91
N LYS A 457 28.00 0.61 -33.75
CA LYS A 457 28.47 -0.72 -33.36
C LYS A 457 27.26 -1.62 -33.16
N LEU A 458 27.21 -2.74 -33.88
CA LEU A 458 26.17 -3.75 -33.79
C LEU A 458 26.78 -5.07 -33.30
N PRO A 459 26.22 -5.73 -32.28
CA PRO A 459 26.72 -7.02 -31.83
C PRO A 459 26.48 -8.08 -32.90
N ASN A 460 27.43 -9.02 -33.09
CA ASN A 460 27.29 -10.09 -34.07
C ASN A 460 26.03 -10.94 -33.83
N ASP A 461 25.70 -11.14 -32.54
CA ASP A 461 24.51 -11.88 -32.11
C ASP A 461 23.75 -11.12 -31.01
N ILE A 462 22.42 -11.09 -31.12
CA ILE A 462 21.54 -10.39 -30.18
C ILE A 462 21.09 -11.38 -29.11
N LYS A 463 21.48 -11.14 -27.86
CA LYS A 463 21.08 -11.98 -26.73
C LYS A 463 19.63 -11.69 -26.38
N VAL A 464 18.71 -12.57 -26.80
CA VAL A 464 17.32 -12.51 -26.34
C VAL A 464 17.29 -12.98 -24.89
N ALA A 465 16.95 -12.09 -23.95
CA ALA A 465 16.74 -12.48 -22.56
C ALA A 465 15.55 -13.45 -22.48
N GLU A 466 15.74 -14.63 -21.89
CA GLU A 466 14.75 -15.71 -21.75
C GLU A 466 13.43 -15.25 -21.08
N ASP A 467 13.45 -14.14 -20.33
CA ASP A 467 12.27 -13.57 -19.67
C ASP A 467 11.21 -12.99 -20.64
N TYR A 468 11.57 -12.68 -21.90
CA TYR A 468 10.62 -12.13 -22.87
C TYR A 468 9.69 -13.20 -23.46
N ILE A 469 10.17 -14.45 -23.57
CA ILE A 469 9.40 -15.55 -24.18
C ILE A 469 8.33 -16.08 -23.22
N LEU A 470 8.62 -16.12 -21.91
CA LEU A 470 7.67 -16.62 -20.91
C LEU A 470 6.48 -15.70 -20.66
N SER A 471 6.67 -14.37 -20.71
CA SER A 471 5.57 -13.42 -20.51
C SER A 471 4.58 -13.40 -21.68
N HIS A 472 5.06 -13.68 -22.90
CA HIS A 472 4.25 -13.70 -24.13
C HIS A 472 3.53 -15.05 -24.37
N PHE A 473 4.11 -16.17 -23.91
CA PHE A 473 3.46 -17.48 -24.00
C PHE A 473 2.23 -17.57 -23.07
N LEU A 474 2.24 -16.83 -21.95
CA LEU A 474 1.12 -16.80 -21.01
C LEU A 474 0.00 -15.84 -21.42
N SER A 475 0.28 -14.76 -22.17
CA SER A 475 -0.77 -13.84 -22.65
C SER A 475 -1.57 -14.41 -23.83
N THR A 476 -0.97 -15.27 -24.64
CA THR A 476 -1.64 -15.90 -25.80
C THR A 476 -2.51 -17.10 -25.45
N GLN A 477 -2.26 -17.77 -24.32
CA GLN A 477 -3.12 -18.85 -23.79
C GLN A 477 -4.35 -18.33 -23.02
N SER A 478 -4.39 -17.04 -22.66
CA SER A 478 -5.51 -16.42 -21.93
C SER A 478 -6.66 -15.95 -22.84
N SER A 479 -6.54 -16.08 -24.16
CA SER A 479 -7.47 -15.51 -25.14
C SER A 479 -8.19 -16.54 -26.02
N ASN A 480 -8.26 -17.81 -25.60
CA ASN A 480 -9.09 -18.84 -26.24
C ASN A 480 -10.15 -19.40 -25.28
#